data_AF-A0A6C0U505-F1
#
_entry.id   AF-A0A6C0U505-F1
#
_cell.length_a   1.000
_cell.length_b   1.000
_cell.length_c   1.000
_cell.angle_alpha   90.00
_cell.angle_beta   90.00
_cell.angle_gamma   90.00
#
_symmetry.space_group_name_H-M   'P 1'
#
loop_
_entity.id
_entity.type
_entity.pdbx_description
1 polymer ?
#
loop_
_entity_poly.entity_id
_entity_poly.type
_entity_poly.pdbx_seq_one_letter_code
_entity_poly.pdbx_strand_id
1 'polypeptide(L)'
;MFQKMKAVLVLLKVGRVVIDPAKWKRRQISASILITAIWALADTARAFGYEIPVDGETVDALAVGLLAVVNWVLTLTTTDKLGLPTRAKADA
;
A
#
# COMPACT_ATOMS: atom_id res chain seq x y z
N MET A 1 19.55 7.63 -5.99
CA MET A 1 18.16 7.53 -5.44
C MET A 1 17.13 8.26 -6.29
N PHE A 2 17.41 9.48 -6.77
CA PHE A 2 16.48 10.28 -7.56
C PHE A 2 15.91 9.58 -8.81
N GLN A 3 16.71 8.77 -9.51
CA GLN A 3 16.23 7.99 -10.66
C GLN A 3 15.23 6.89 -10.26
N LYS A 4 15.40 6.26 -9.09
CA LYS A 4 14.46 5.24 -8.58
C LYS A 4 13.12 5.87 -8.21
N MET A 5 13.15 7.07 -7.61
CA MET A 5 11.92 7.83 -7.32
C MET A 5 11.17 8.22 -8.60
N LYS A 6 11.89 8.69 -9.63
CA LYS A 6 11.28 8.97 -10.94
C LYS A 6 10.65 7.74 -11.56
N ALA A 7 11.28 6.57 -11.45
CA ALA A 7 10.72 5.32 -11.95
C ALA A 7 9.40 4.95 -11.26
N VAL A 8 9.31 5.12 -9.94
CA VAL A 8 8.06 4.91 -9.20
C VAL A 8 6.96 5.86 -9.68
N LEU A 9 7.26 7.14 -9.86
CA LEU A 9 6.29 8.13 -10.35
C LEU A 9 5.80 7.83 -11.78
N VAL A 10 6.63 7.20 -12.62
CA VAL A 10 6.21 6.74 -13.96
C VAL A 10 5.24 5.57 -13.87
N LEU A 11 5.44 4.64 -12.93
CA LEU A 11 4.54 3.50 -12.72
C LEU A 11 3.15 3.93 -12.22
N LEU A 12 3.02 5.11 -11.61
CA LEU A 12 1.73 5.66 -11.18
C LEU A 12 0.91 6.27 -12.33
N LYS A 13 1.49 6.42 -13.53
CA LYS A 13 0.78 6.98 -14.69
C LYS A 13 -0.17 5.96 -15.31
N VAL A 14 -1.28 6.44 -15.85
CA VAL A 14 -2.25 5.58 -16.55
C VAL A 14 -1.58 4.85 -17.73
N GLY A 15 -2.01 3.61 -18.01
CA GLY A 15 -1.45 2.77 -19.07
C GLY A 15 -0.05 2.20 -18.79
N ARG A 16 0.52 2.43 -17.60
CA ARG A 16 1.76 1.78 -17.15
C ARG A 16 1.41 0.71 -16.13
N VAL A 17 1.98 -0.48 -16.31
CA VAL A 17 1.77 -1.61 -15.42
C VAL A 17 3.11 -2.26 -15.08
N VAL A 18 3.23 -2.79 -13.87
CA VAL A 18 4.39 -3.57 -13.46
C VAL A 18 4.53 -4.84 -14.32
N ILE A 19 5.77 -5.32 -14.51
CA ILE A 19 6.11 -6.45 -15.39
C ILE A 19 5.26 -7.72 -15.12
N ASP A 20 4.81 -7.93 -13.89
CA ASP A 20 3.95 -9.06 -13.51
C ASP A 20 2.86 -8.62 -12.49
N PRO A 21 1.71 -8.11 -12.97
CA PRO A 21 0.67 -7.58 -12.09
C PRO A 21 0.09 -8.64 -11.14
N ALA A 22 0.01 -9.90 -11.58
CA ALA A 22 -0.53 -11.00 -10.79
C ALA A 22 0.35 -11.29 -9.56
N LYS A 23 1.67 -11.32 -9.75
CA LYS A 23 2.63 -11.49 -8.65
C LYS A 23 2.57 -10.34 -7.64
N TRP A 24 2.40 -9.10 -8.10
CA TRP A 24 2.28 -7.94 -7.21
C TRP A 24 0.96 -7.95 -6.42
N LYS A 25 -0.16 -8.32 -7.04
CA LYS A 25 -1.43 -8.55 -6.31
C LYS A 25 -1.33 -9.66 -5.28
N ARG A 26 -0.67 -10.78 -5.60
CA ARG A 26 -0.45 -11.85 -4.61
C ARG A 26 0.34 -11.34 -3.40
N ARG A 27 1.35 -10.50 -3.62
CA ARG A 27 2.12 -9.86 -2.54
C ARG A 27 1.30 -8.86 -1.73
N GLN A 28 0.41 -8.10 -2.37
CA GLN A 28 -0.54 -7.22 -1.68
C GLN A 28 -1.41 -7.99 -0.69
N ILE A 29 -1.96 -9.13 -1.14
CA ILE A 29 -2.78 -10.01 -0.30
C ILE A 29 -1.95 -10.57 0.85
N SER A 30 -0.75 -11.11 0.58
CA SER A 30 0.13 -11.61 1.63
C SER A 30 0.50 -10.55 2.66
N ALA A 31 0.83 -9.33 2.23
CA ALA A 31 1.13 -8.22 3.13
C ALA A 31 -0.07 -7.82 3.97
N SER A 32 -1.27 -7.76 3.37
CA SER A 32 -2.51 -7.44 4.08
C SER A 32 -2.81 -8.48 5.16
N ILE A 33 -2.71 -9.77 4.83
CA ILE A 33 -2.89 -10.87 5.79
C ILE A 33 -1.90 -10.75 6.95
N LEU A 34 -0.63 -10.48 6.66
CA LEU A 34 0.41 -10.33 7.70
C LEU A 34 0.11 -9.15 8.64
N ILE A 35 -0.27 -7.99 8.08
CA ILE A 35 -0.61 -6.80 8.88
C ILE A 35 -1.80 -7.12 9.79
N THR A 36 -2.88 -7.71 9.26
CA THR A 36 -4.07 -8.05 10.04
C THR A 36 -3.75 -9.10 11.11
N ALA A 37 -2.90 -10.10 10.81
CA ALA A 37 -2.49 -11.11 11.79
C ALA A 37 -1.68 -10.49 12.94
N ILE A 38 -0.74 -9.60 12.65
CA ILE A 38 0.06 -8.92 13.68
C ILE A 38 -0.84 -8.02 14.55
N TRP A 39 -1.77 -7.29 13.93
CA TRP A 39 -2.73 -6.46 14.65
C TRP A 39 -3.60 -7.29 15.59
N ALA A 40 -4.17 -8.40 15.12
CA ALA A 40 -4.98 -9.31 15.94
C ALA A 40 -4.18 -9.90 17.12
N LEU A 41 -2.91 -10.25 16.91
CA LEU A 41 -2.03 -10.73 17.98
C LEU A 41 -1.74 -9.64 19.02
N ALA A 42 -1.48 -8.41 18.57
CA ALA A 42 -1.23 -7.27 19.46
C ALA A 42 -2.47 -6.94 20.30
N ASP A 43 -3.65 -6.94 19.69
CA ASP A 43 -4.93 -6.71 20.37
C ASP A 43 -5.22 -7.82 21.40
N THR A 44 -4.99 -9.08 21.00
CA THR A 44 -5.11 -10.23 21.91
C THR A 44 -4.17 -10.08 23.11
N ALA A 45 -2.89 -9.75 22.89
CA ALA A 45 -1.92 -9.59 23.98
C ALA A 45 -2.36 -8.49 24.98
N ARG A 46 -2.90 -7.37 24.48
CA ARG A 46 -3.47 -6.31 25.33
C ARG A 46 -4.66 -6.81 26.16
N ALA A 47 -5.55 -7.63 25.58
CA ALA A 47 -6.66 -8.23 26.30
C ALA A 47 -6.21 -9.16 27.45
N PHE A 48 -5.03 -9.77 27.34
CA PHE A 48 -4.39 -10.56 28.41
C PHE A 48 -3.55 -9.72 29.39
N GLY A 49 -3.56 -8.39 29.27
CA GLY A 49 -2.85 -7.47 30.17
C GLY A 49 -1.37 -7.27 29.85
N TYR A 50 -0.89 -7.68 28.67
CA TYR A 50 0.45 -7.29 28.21
C TYR A 50 0.44 -5.83 27.74
N GLU A 51 1.13 -4.97 28.48
CA GLU A 51 1.32 -3.56 28.10
C GLU A 51 2.33 -3.46 26.95
N ILE A 52 1.82 -3.20 25.75
CA ILE A 52 2.62 -2.79 24.60
C ILE A 52 2.88 -1.29 24.76
N PRO A 53 4.14 -0.81 24.84
CA PRO A 53 4.48 0.59 25.08
C PRO A 53 4.30 1.44 23.82
N VAL A 54 3.12 1.33 23.19
CA VAL A 54 2.71 2.09 22.03
C VAL A 54 1.22 2.38 22.20
N ASP A 55 0.90 3.66 22.20
CA ASP A 55 -0.47 4.16 22.26
C ASP A 55 -1.35 3.46 21.20
N GLY A 56 -2.52 2.97 21.63
CA GLY A 56 -3.40 2.14 20.80
C GLY A 56 -3.86 2.88 19.55
N GLU A 57 -4.22 4.15 19.71
CA GLU A 57 -4.67 5.02 18.62
C GLU A 57 -3.57 5.26 17.59
N THR A 58 -2.33 5.47 18.05
CA THR A 58 -1.15 5.59 17.17
C THR A 58 -0.90 4.32 16.35
N VAL A 59 -1.06 3.12 16.94
CA VAL A 59 -0.89 1.85 16.22
C VAL A 59 -1.96 1.68 15.16
N ASP A 60 -3.22 1.96 15.49
CA ASP A 60 -4.33 1.83 14.55
C ASP A 60 -4.20 2.81 13.39
N ALA A 61 -3.85 4.08 13.66
CA ALA A 61 -3.62 5.08 12.63
C ALA A 61 -2.48 4.68 11.68
N LEU A 62 -1.37 4.15 12.21
CA LEU A 62 -0.25 3.67 11.39
C LEU A 62 -0.64 2.45 10.56
N ALA A 63 -1.35 1.48 11.14
CA ALA A 63 -1.78 0.27 10.45
C ALA A 63 -2.71 0.62 9.28
N VAL A 64 -3.74 1.43 9.53
CA VAL A 64 -4.71 1.87 8.51
C VAL A 64 -4.05 2.73 7.44
N GLY A 65 -3.21 3.69 7.84
CA GLY A 65 -2.50 4.57 6.91
C GLY A 65 -1.57 3.79 5.98
N LEU A 66 -0.79 2.85 6.51
CA LEU A 66 0.11 2.01 5.72
C LEU A 66 -0.67 1.11 4.76
N LEU A 67 -1.76 0.48 5.24
CA LEU A 67 -2.65 -0.32 4.40
C LEU A 67 -3.23 0.50 3.26
N ALA A 68 -3.71 1.70 3.53
CA ALA A 68 -4.29 2.59 2.52
C ALA A 68 -3.25 2.97 1.45
N VAL A 69 -2.05 3.39 1.85
CA VAL A 69 -0.98 3.78 0.93
C VAL A 69 -0.53 2.60 0.06
N VAL A 70 -0.29 1.44 0.68
CA VAL A 70 0.15 0.22 -0.04
C VAL A 70 -0.92 -0.23 -1.03
N ASN A 71 -2.18 -0.29 -0.61
CA ASN A 71 -3.28 -0.67 -1.50
C ASN A 71 -3.48 0.33 -2.63
N TRP A 72 -3.35 1.63 -2.36
CA TRP A 72 -3.48 2.67 -3.38
C TRP A 72 -2.37 2.56 -4.42
N VAL A 73 -1.10 2.48 -4.01
CA VAL A 73 0.05 2.35 -4.92
C VAL A 73 -0.03 1.05 -5.72
N LEU A 74 -0.38 -0.07 -5.09
CA LEU A 74 -0.47 -1.34 -5.80
C LEU A 74 -1.65 -1.38 -6.77
N THR A 75 -2.79 -0.77 -6.42
CA THR A 75 -3.91 -0.62 -7.35
C THR A 75 -3.48 0.14 -8.59
N LEU A 76 -2.85 1.31 -8.44
CA LEU A 76 -2.43 2.15 -9.56
C LEU A 76 -1.36 1.49 -10.45
N THR A 77 -0.47 0.68 -9.86
CA THR A 77 0.65 0.08 -10.59
C THR A 77 0.34 -1.30 -11.19
N THR A 78 -0.78 -1.94 -10.81
CA THR A 78 -1.19 -3.27 -11.28
C THR A 78 -2.36 -3.25 -12.27
N THR A 79 -2.85 -2.07 -12.65
CA THR A 79 -3.85 -1.89 -13.70
C THR A 79 -3.39 -0.88 -14.73
N ASP A 80 -3.71 -1.14 -15.99
CA ASP A 80 -3.54 -0.24 -17.12
C ASP A 80 -4.63 0.85 -17.19
N LYS A 81 -5.76 0.66 -16.47
CA LYS A 81 -6.96 1.51 -16.59
C LYS A 81 -6.98 2.71 -15.64
N LEU A 82 -6.28 2.65 -14.52
CA LEU A 82 -6.29 3.66 -13.45
C LEU A 82 -4.87 4.18 -13.24
N GLY A 83 -4.72 5.49 -13.06
CA GLY A 83 -3.41 6.13 -12.95
C GLY A 83 -3.50 7.64 -13.03
N LEU A 84 -2.40 8.31 -12.72
CA LEU A 84 -2.29 9.76 -12.86
C LEU A 84 -2.31 10.13 -14.35
N PRO A 85 -3.06 11.18 -14.75
CA PRO A 85 -3.05 11.65 -16.12
C PRO A 85 -1.64 12.12 -16.47
N THR A 86 -1.12 11.66 -17.60
CA THR A 86 0.11 12.24 -18.14
C THR A 86 -0.28 13.62 -18.66
N ARG A 87 0.42 14.70 -18.25
CA ARG A 87 0.26 16.03 -18.85
C ARG A 87 0.58 15.94 -20.35
N ALA A 88 -0.44 15.61 -21.13
CA ALA A 88 -0.52 15.62 -22.59
C ALA A 88 -1.99 15.43 -23.06
N LYS A 89 -2.96 15.80 -22.21
CA LYS A 89 -4.35 16.09 -22.60
C LYS A 89 -4.94 17.09 -21.59
N ALA A 90 -4.28 18.24 -21.49
CA ALA A 90 -5.03 19.48 -21.47
C ALA A 90 -5.23 19.78 -22.96
N ASP A 91 -6.49 19.82 -23.39
CA ASP A 91 -6.93 20.31 -24.70
C ASP A 91 -6.73 19.37 -25.91
N ALA A 92 -7.76 18.55 -26.17
CA ALA A 92 -8.20 18.11 -27.51
C ALA A 92 -9.64 17.58 -27.43
#